data_AF-A0A9P8RR15-F1
#
_entry.id   AF-A0A9P8RR15-F1
#
_cell.length_a   1.000
_cell.length_b   1.000
_cell.length_c   1.000
_cell.angle_alpha   90.00
_cell.angle_beta   90.00
_cell.angle_gamma   90.00
#
_symmetry.space_group_name_H-M   'P 1'
#
loop_
_entity.id
_entity.type
_entity.pdbx_description
1 polymer ?
#
loop_
_entity_poly.entity_id
_entity_poly.type
_entity_poly.pdbx_seq_one_letter_code
_entity_poly.pdbx_strand_id
1 'polypeptide(L)'
;MDTKLLPIHHVVTKMQRIHCGVSKDPSGLKKNIGDAVKDFVKGEIVDGLAAIANEALDVLMGNVSANSSELSNYTITVGKLGGIGRIDFYMYYYKYTSSALTSVAKDCLVTSLVISSVDIRGLDENDIRVIVQSNYGSKLPNKTDDEANKRLQNIVKLIVDDLKSSKSSKVR
;
A
#
# COMPACT_ATOMS: atom_id res chain seq x y z
N MET A 1 15.40 -16.11 1.86
CA MET A 1 15.45 -15.68 0.45
C MET A 1 15.48 -14.17 0.45
N ASP A 2 16.50 -13.56 -0.16
CA ASP A 2 16.56 -12.11 -0.32
C ASP A 2 15.55 -11.68 -1.38
N THR A 3 14.33 -11.37 -0.94
CA THR A 3 13.32 -10.76 -1.81
C THR A 3 13.78 -9.33 -2.10
N LYS A 4 14.30 -9.09 -3.32
CA LYS A 4 14.65 -7.72 -3.75
C LYS A 4 13.36 -6.90 -3.87
N LEU A 5 13.11 -6.03 -2.90
CA LEU A 5 12.01 -5.07 -2.96
C LEU A 5 12.28 -4.05 -4.06
N LEU A 6 11.23 -3.52 -4.70
CA LEU A 6 11.39 -2.39 -5.60
C LEU A 6 12.02 -1.21 -4.84
N PRO A 7 13.18 -0.71 -5.31
CA PRO A 7 13.88 0.37 -4.62
C PRO A 7 13.08 1.66 -4.73
N ILE A 8 13.01 2.38 -3.61
CA ILE A 8 12.40 3.71 -3.55
C ILE A 8 13.34 4.69 -4.25
N HIS A 9 12.81 5.50 -5.16
CA HIS A 9 13.53 6.64 -5.72
C HIS A 9 13.29 7.90 -4.89
N HIS A 10 12.02 8.28 -4.68
CA HIS A 10 11.66 9.43 -3.85
C HIS A 10 10.43 9.11 -3.01
N VAL A 11 10.45 9.56 -1.76
CA VAL A 11 9.25 9.61 -0.94
C VAL A 11 8.38 10.76 -1.45
N VAL A 12 7.19 10.44 -1.93
CA VAL A 12 6.21 11.41 -2.41
C VAL A 12 5.40 11.95 -1.24
N THR A 13 4.94 11.06 -0.37
CA THR A 13 4.13 11.40 0.80
C THR A 13 4.48 10.48 1.96
N LYS A 14 4.58 11.03 3.16
CA LYS A 14 4.68 10.26 4.41
C LYS A 14 3.59 10.69 5.36
N MET A 15 3.05 9.71 6.07
CA MET A 15 2.08 9.90 7.13
C MET A 15 2.41 9.04 8.33
N GLN A 16 2.17 9.61 9.52
CA GLN A 16 2.02 8.88 10.76
C GLN A 16 0.76 9.35 11.49
N ARG A 17 -0.03 8.41 12.01
CA ARG A 17 -1.14 8.68 12.93
C ARG A 17 -1.00 7.78 14.14
N ILE A 18 -1.36 8.32 15.29
CA ILE A 18 -1.41 7.60 16.57
C ILE A 18 -2.85 7.70 17.06
N HIS A 19 -3.44 6.56 17.38
CA HIS A 19 -4.78 6.46 17.92
C HIS A 19 -4.72 5.77 19.28
N CYS A 20 -5.29 6.39 20.30
CA CYS A 20 -5.44 5.80 21.62
C CYS A 20 -6.90 5.45 21.85
N GLY A 21 -7.23 4.16 21.91
CA GLY A 21 -8.59 3.69 22.10
C GLY A 21 -9.02 3.85 23.56
N VAL A 22 -10.15 4.51 23.79
CA VAL A 22 -10.78 4.62 25.12
C VAL A 22 -11.81 3.51 25.38
N SER A 23 -12.25 2.82 24.32
CA SER A 23 -13.14 1.66 24.37
C SER A 23 -12.45 0.43 23.76
N LYS A 24 -12.92 -0.77 24.12
CA LYS A 24 -12.42 -2.04 23.55
C LYS A 24 -13.05 -2.35 22.19
N ASP A 25 -13.71 -1.40 21.53
CA ASP A 25 -14.46 -1.65 20.31
C ASP A 25 -13.54 -1.59 19.07
N PRO A 26 -13.23 -2.74 18.43
CA PRO A 26 -12.40 -2.79 17.22
C PRO A 26 -13.00 -2.02 16.05
N SER A 27 -14.32 -1.85 16.05
CA SER A 27 -15.10 -1.26 14.96
C SER A 27 -14.76 0.22 14.77
N GLY A 28 -14.63 0.97 15.87
CA GLY A 28 -14.24 2.37 15.84
C GLY A 28 -12.80 2.57 15.36
N LEU A 29 -11.90 1.65 15.75
CA LEU A 29 -10.49 1.67 15.34
C LEU A 29 -10.34 1.47 13.83
N LYS A 30 -11.00 0.43 13.29
CA LYS A 30 -11.03 0.13 11.84
C LYS A 30 -11.59 1.29 11.03
N LYS A 31 -12.71 1.87 11.49
CA LYS A 31 -13.33 3.03 10.82
C LYS A 31 -12.35 4.21 10.76
N ASN A 32 -11.72 4.57 11.86
CA ASN A 32 -10.80 5.71 11.93
C ASN A 32 -9.58 5.56 11.01
N ILE A 33 -9.09 4.34 10.81
CA ILE A 33 -7.95 4.06 9.93
C ILE A 33 -8.37 4.01 8.48
N GLY A 34 -9.51 3.36 8.18
CA GLY A 34 -10.09 3.38 6.84
C GLY A 34 -10.37 4.81 6.39
N ASP A 35 -10.93 5.64 7.28
CA ASP A 35 -11.17 7.06 7.04
C ASP A 35 -9.85 7.83 6.92
N ALA A 36 -8.85 7.54 7.77
CA ALA A 36 -7.52 8.11 7.60
C ALA A 36 -6.95 7.79 6.21
N VAL A 37 -6.92 6.53 5.79
CA VAL A 37 -6.41 6.11 4.46
C VAL A 37 -7.17 6.83 3.33
N LYS A 38 -8.50 6.99 3.47
CA LYS A 38 -9.36 7.73 2.52
C LYS A 38 -9.08 9.23 2.46
N ASP A 39 -8.66 9.85 3.55
CA ASP A 39 -8.30 11.27 3.56
C ASP A 39 -7.03 11.53 2.71
N PHE A 40 -6.15 10.54 2.57
CA PHE A 40 -4.80 10.74 2.00
C PHE A 40 -4.61 10.18 0.61
N VAL A 41 -5.18 9.03 0.35
CA VAL A 41 -5.17 8.46 -0.99
C VAL A 41 -6.48 8.89 -1.65
N LYS A 42 -6.44 9.23 -2.95
CA LYS A 42 -7.63 9.57 -3.72
C LYS A 42 -7.76 8.66 -4.92
N GLY A 43 -8.99 8.47 -5.37
CA GLY A 43 -9.29 7.67 -6.55
C GLY A 43 -9.33 6.16 -6.27
N GLU A 44 -9.08 5.37 -7.32
CA GLU A 44 -9.37 3.92 -7.36
C GLU A 44 -8.51 3.07 -6.40
N ILE A 45 -7.42 3.62 -5.86
CA ILE A 45 -6.49 2.89 -4.97
C ILE A 45 -6.97 2.87 -3.51
N VAL A 46 -7.87 3.80 -3.15
CA VAL A 46 -8.31 4.03 -1.77
C VAL A 46 -8.98 2.82 -1.15
N ASP A 47 -9.94 2.23 -1.87
CA ASP A 47 -10.73 1.14 -1.34
C ASP A 47 -9.88 -0.12 -1.13
N GLY A 48 -8.95 -0.39 -2.06
CA GLY A 48 -8.00 -1.48 -1.93
C GLY A 48 -7.04 -1.30 -0.75
N LEU A 49 -6.52 -0.09 -0.56
CA LEU A 49 -5.60 0.20 0.55
C LEU A 49 -6.32 0.20 1.91
N ALA A 50 -7.56 0.69 1.96
CA ALA A 50 -8.39 0.60 3.15
C ALA A 50 -8.71 -0.86 3.51
N ALA A 51 -8.97 -1.71 2.52
CA ALA A 51 -9.17 -3.14 2.75
C ALA A 51 -7.92 -3.82 3.34
N ILE A 52 -6.74 -3.56 2.77
CA ILE A 52 -5.45 -4.07 3.27
C ILE A 52 -5.20 -3.59 4.71
N ALA A 53 -5.45 -2.31 5.00
CA ALA A 53 -5.30 -1.76 6.34
C ALA A 53 -6.27 -2.39 7.35
N ASN A 54 -7.50 -2.71 6.94
CA ASN A 54 -8.47 -3.40 7.80
C ASN A 54 -8.07 -4.85 8.08
N GLU A 55 -7.64 -5.60 7.06
CA GLU A 55 -7.15 -6.96 7.21
C GLU A 55 -5.90 -7.01 8.11
N ALA A 56 -4.98 -6.06 7.91
CA ALA A 56 -3.82 -5.85 8.76
C ALA A 56 -4.22 -5.67 10.24
N LEU A 57 -5.29 -4.90 10.51
CA LEU A 57 -5.81 -4.74 11.86
C LEU A 57 -6.33 -6.03 12.46
N ASP A 58 -7.06 -6.83 11.67
CA ASP A 58 -7.60 -8.10 12.13
C ASP A 58 -6.49 -9.06 12.56
N VAL A 59 -5.41 -9.11 11.79
CA VAL A 59 -4.21 -9.88 12.15
C VAL A 59 -3.58 -9.35 13.44
N LEU A 60 -3.39 -8.04 13.55
CA LEU A 60 -2.77 -7.42 14.73
C LEU A 60 -3.57 -7.63 16.01
N MET A 61 -4.89 -7.47 15.93
CA MET A 61 -5.79 -7.61 17.07
C MET A 61 -6.06 -9.07 17.44
N GLY A 62 -5.99 -9.98 16.46
CA GLY A 62 -6.11 -11.42 16.68
C GLY A 62 -4.85 -12.07 17.27
N ASN A 63 -3.67 -11.54 16.95
CA ASN A 63 -2.37 -12.13 17.30
C ASN A 63 -1.61 -11.34 18.39
N VAL A 64 -2.31 -10.75 19.37
CA VAL A 64 -1.66 -9.98 20.45
C VAL A 64 -0.84 -10.92 21.36
N SER A 65 0.39 -11.23 20.98
CA SER A 65 1.37 -11.89 21.84
C SER A 65 2.00 -10.85 22.77
N ALA A 66 2.01 -11.08 24.08
CA ALA A 66 2.67 -10.21 25.05
C ALA A 66 2.19 -8.74 25.08
N ASN A 67 0.90 -8.51 24.78
CA ASN A 67 0.23 -7.19 24.78
C ASN A 67 0.62 -6.24 23.64
N SER A 68 1.39 -6.69 22.67
CA SER A 68 1.70 -5.91 21.47
C SER A 68 1.69 -6.76 20.22
N SER A 69 1.50 -6.12 19.08
CA SER A 69 1.67 -6.75 17.78
C SER A 69 2.11 -5.70 16.77
N GLU A 70 2.86 -6.12 15.77
CA GLU A 70 3.27 -5.24 14.68
C GLU A 70 3.12 -5.92 13.33
N LEU A 71 2.90 -5.10 12.31
CA LEU A 71 2.78 -5.53 10.93
C LEU A 71 3.44 -4.49 10.05
N SER A 72 4.36 -4.96 9.22
CA SER A 72 4.90 -4.19 8.11
C SER A 72 4.54 -4.88 6.81
N ASN A 73 4.00 -4.13 5.86
CA ASN A 73 3.67 -4.61 4.53
C ASN A 73 3.97 -3.53 3.49
N TYR A 74 4.01 -3.92 2.22
CA TYR A 74 4.10 -2.98 1.12
C TYR A 74 3.25 -3.46 -0.04
N THR A 75 2.82 -2.54 -0.89
CA THR A 75 2.14 -2.84 -2.13
C THR A 75 2.66 -1.98 -3.27
N ILE A 76 2.59 -2.52 -4.49
CA ILE A 76 2.98 -1.82 -5.71
C ILE A 76 1.71 -1.39 -6.43
N THR A 77 1.69 -0.13 -6.83
CA THR A 77 0.59 0.48 -7.56
C THR A 77 1.07 0.92 -8.92
N VAL A 78 0.18 0.87 -9.91
CA VAL A 78 0.41 1.48 -11.22
C VAL A 78 -0.62 2.58 -11.40
N GLY A 79 -0.17 3.78 -11.72
CA GLY A 79 -1.02 4.94 -11.99
C GLY A 79 -1.59 4.89 -13.40
N LYS A 80 -2.67 5.66 -13.64
CA LYS A 80 -3.35 5.75 -14.96
C LYS A 80 -2.42 6.17 -16.12
N LEU A 81 -1.34 6.88 -15.81
CA LEU A 81 -0.32 7.32 -16.78
C LEU A 81 0.86 6.34 -16.90
N GLY A 82 0.79 5.16 -16.27
CA GLY A 82 1.85 4.15 -16.28
C GLY A 82 2.90 4.31 -15.17
N GLY A 83 2.85 5.37 -14.36
CA GLY A 83 3.80 5.54 -13.25
C GLY A 83 3.69 4.42 -12.21
N ILE A 84 4.82 3.80 -11.86
CA ILE A 84 4.87 2.78 -10.80
C ILE A 84 5.16 3.46 -9.46
N GLY A 85 4.34 3.17 -8.46
CA GLY A 85 4.49 3.65 -7.10
C GLY A 85 4.55 2.49 -6.10
N ARG A 86 5.19 2.72 -4.97
CA ARG A 86 5.21 1.82 -3.82
C ARG A 86 4.51 2.48 -2.65
N ILE A 87 3.65 1.72 -1.98
CA ILE A 87 3.02 2.12 -0.74
C ILE A 87 3.56 1.20 0.34
N ASP A 88 4.32 1.75 1.27
CA ASP A 88 4.78 1.06 2.47
C ASP A 88 3.82 1.36 3.62
N PHE A 89 3.49 0.31 4.36
CA PHE A 89 2.48 0.34 5.39
C PHE A 89 3.01 -0.32 6.65
N TYR A 90 3.01 0.42 7.75
CA TYR A 90 3.42 -0.07 9.07
C TYR A 90 2.34 0.20 10.09
N MET A 91 2.04 -0.80 10.90
CA MET A 91 1.15 -0.69 12.05
C MET A 91 1.78 -1.33 13.27
N TYR A 92 1.58 -0.68 14.41
CA TYR A 92 1.97 -1.18 15.72
C TYR A 92 0.80 -1.03 16.68
N TYR A 93 0.35 -2.13 17.26
CA TYR A 93 -0.72 -2.17 18.24
C TYR A 93 -0.15 -2.52 19.61
N TYR A 94 -0.61 -1.83 20.65
CA TYR A 94 -0.25 -2.07 22.03
C TYR A 94 -1.47 -1.99 22.93
N LYS A 95 -1.65 -3.01 23.76
CA LYS A 95 -2.72 -3.10 24.76
C LYS A 95 -2.17 -2.77 26.13
N TYR A 96 -2.69 -1.73 26.76
CA TYR A 96 -2.25 -1.36 28.10
C TYR A 96 -2.70 -2.40 29.14
N THR A 97 -1.80 -2.69 30.09
CA THR A 97 -2.07 -3.60 31.22
C THR A 97 -2.13 -2.87 32.56
N SER A 98 -1.49 -1.70 32.68
CA SER A 98 -1.51 -0.88 33.89
C SER A 98 -2.92 -0.34 34.18
N SER A 99 -3.37 -0.46 35.42
CA SER A 99 -4.67 0.06 35.88
C SER A 99 -4.81 1.58 35.68
N ALA A 100 -3.73 2.33 35.93
CA ALA A 100 -3.69 3.78 35.77
C ALA A 100 -3.77 4.23 34.29
N LEU A 101 -3.16 3.46 33.37
CA LEU A 101 -3.26 3.76 31.94
C LEU A 101 -4.60 3.30 31.38
N THR A 102 -5.06 2.12 31.77
CA THR A 102 -6.34 1.57 31.32
C THR A 102 -7.56 2.36 31.83
N SER A 103 -7.43 3.20 32.85
CA SER A 103 -8.50 4.16 33.22
C SER A 103 -8.64 5.33 32.23
N VAL A 104 -7.64 5.57 31.37
CA VAL A 104 -7.63 6.66 30.39
C VAL A 104 -7.68 6.14 28.94
N ALA A 105 -6.88 5.11 28.61
CA ALA A 105 -6.85 4.47 27.30
C ALA A 105 -6.61 2.96 27.45
N LYS A 106 -7.36 2.15 26.72
CA LYS A 106 -7.26 0.68 26.75
C LYS A 106 -6.15 0.16 25.85
N ASP A 107 -5.91 0.84 24.74
CA ASP A 107 -4.89 0.48 23.78
C ASP A 107 -4.37 1.70 23.00
N CYS A 108 -3.31 1.47 22.24
CA CYS A 108 -2.71 2.40 21.32
C CYS A 108 -2.42 1.67 20.01
N LEU A 109 -2.79 2.31 18.90
CA LEU A 109 -2.42 1.91 17.56
C LEU A 109 -1.64 3.04 16.90
N VAL A 110 -0.46 2.71 16.41
CA VAL A 110 0.33 3.57 15.54
C VAL A 110 0.19 3.05 14.12
N THR A 111 -0.09 3.95 13.19
CA THR A 111 -0.14 3.65 11.75
C THR A 111 0.78 4.61 11.02
N SER A 112 1.66 4.07 10.18
CA SER A 112 2.54 4.82 9.30
C SER A 112 2.34 4.36 7.86
N LEU A 113 2.21 5.31 6.96
CA LEU A 113 1.99 5.06 5.54
C LEU A 113 2.94 5.94 4.73
N VAL A 114 3.67 5.34 3.80
CA VAL A 114 4.62 6.06 2.93
C VAL A 114 4.30 5.72 1.50
N ILE A 115 4.05 6.73 0.69
CA ILE A 115 3.88 6.60 -0.77
C ILE A 115 5.16 7.11 -1.41
N SER A 116 5.75 6.29 -2.26
CA SER A 116 7.02 6.54 -2.90
C SER A 116 6.95 6.27 -4.39
N SER A 117 7.70 7.04 -5.18
CA SER A 117 8.07 6.62 -6.53
C SER A 117 9.15 5.55 -6.45
N VAL A 118 9.18 4.64 -7.41
CA VAL A 118 10.17 3.57 -7.46
C VAL A 118 11.18 3.81 -8.58
N ASP A 119 12.40 3.30 -8.37
CA ASP A 119 13.37 3.21 -9.44
C ASP A 119 13.11 1.95 -10.26
N ILE A 120 12.59 2.14 -11.47
CA ILE A 120 12.23 1.06 -12.41
C ILE A 120 13.39 0.61 -13.29
N ARG A 121 14.56 1.27 -13.24
CA ARG A 121 15.66 1.05 -14.20
C ARG A 121 16.21 -0.38 -14.19
N GLY A 122 16.06 -1.07 -13.05
CA GLY A 122 16.47 -2.46 -12.86
C GLY A 122 15.44 -3.50 -13.31
N LEU A 123 14.25 -3.08 -13.76
CA LEU A 123 13.18 -3.99 -14.19
C LEU A 123 13.30 -4.33 -15.67
N ASP A 124 12.97 -5.58 -15.99
CA ASP A 124 12.78 -6.04 -17.36
C ASP A 124 11.32 -5.97 -17.79
N GLU A 125 11.05 -6.24 -19.07
CA GLU A 125 9.69 -6.19 -19.61
C GLU A 125 8.75 -7.21 -18.94
N ASN A 126 9.26 -8.36 -18.52
CA ASN A 126 8.47 -9.37 -17.84
C ASN A 126 8.06 -8.91 -16.43
N ASP A 127 8.98 -8.28 -15.68
CA ASP A 127 8.67 -7.66 -14.39
C ASP A 127 7.54 -6.64 -14.54
N ILE A 128 7.61 -5.77 -15.56
CA ILE A 128 6.56 -4.79 -15.85
C ILE A 128 5.24 -5.47 -16.18
N ARG A 129 5.25 -6.53 -16.99
CA ARG A 129 4.03 -7.29 -17.33
C ARG A 129 3.38 -7.88 -16.08
N VAL A 130 4.16 -8.49 -15.18
CA VAL A 130 3.65 -9.05 -13.93
C VAL A 130 3.05 -7.96 -13.03
N ILE A 131 3.74 -6.83 -12.87
CA ILE A 131 3.25 -5.70 -12.05
C ILE A 131 1.94 -5.15 -12.61
N VAL A 132 1.87 -4.92 -13.93
CA VAL A 132 0.68 -4.38 -14.60
C VAL A 132 -0.47 -5.38 -14.54
N GLN A 133 -0.21 -6.67 -14.76
CA GLN A 133 -1.24 -7.71 -14.67
C GLN A 133 -1.78 -7.86 -13.24
N SER A 134 -0.92 -7.77 -12.22
CA SER A 134 -1.37 -7.81 -10.82
C SER A 134 -2.27 -6.63 -10.45
N ASN A 135 -2.09 -5.47 -11.08
CA ASN A 135 -2.85 -4.25 -10.78
C ASN A 135 -4.09 -4.07 -11.67
N TYR A 136 -4.06 -4.55 -12.91
CA TYR A 136 -5.08 -4.30 -13.93
C TYR A 136 -5.60 -5.55 -14.63
N GLY A 137 -5.25 -6.74 -14.14
CA GLY A 137 -5.65 -8.01 -14.73
C GLY A 137 -7.16 -8.27 -14.66
N SER A 138 -7.87 -7.59 -13.76
CA SER A 138 -9.32 -7.61 -13.69
C SER A 138 -9.95 -6.75 -14.80
N LYS A 139 -11.00 -7.32 -15.41
CA LYS A 139 -11.80 -6.64 -16.41
C LYS A 139 -12.64 -5.52 -15.80
N LEU A 140 -12.70 -4.38 -16.46
CA LEU A 140 -13.62 -3.31 -16.08
C LEU A 140 -15.08 -3.70 -16.37
N PRO A 141 -16.05 -3.19 -15.59
CA PRO A 141 -17.46 -3.39 -15.89
C PRO A 141 -17.78 -3.03 -17.35
N ASN A 142 -18.57 -3.88 -18.02
CA ASN A 142 -19.03 -3.69 -19.40
C ASN A 142 -17.93 -3.66 -20.48
N LYS A 143 -16.70 -4.11 -20.17
CA LYS A 143 -15.64 -4.27 -21.17
C LYS A 143 -15.53 -5.71 -21.65
N THR A 144 -15.06 -5.94 -22.87
CA THR A 144 -14.71 -7.29 -23.34
C THR A 144 -13.30 -7.67 -22.87
N ASP A 145 -12.98 -8.96 -22.95
CA ASP A 145 -11.65 -9.46 -22.58
C ASP A 145 -10.58 -8.91 -23.54
N ASP A 146 -10.95 -8.71 -24.81
CA ASP A 146 -10.09 -8.07 -25.80
C ASP A 146 -9.79 -6.60 -25.46
N GLU A 147 -10.78 -5.84 -24.99
CA GLU A 147 -10.57 -4.47 -24.55
C GLU A 147 -9.67 -4.40 -23.30
N ALA A 148 -9.85 -5.34 -22.36
CA ALA A 148 -8.99 -5.45 -21.19
C ALA A 148 -7.54 -5.78 -21.57
N ASN A 149 -7.36 -6.73 -22.49
CA ASN A 149 -6.04 -7.12 -23.01
C ASN A 149 -5.36 -5.97 -23.76
N LYS A 150 -6.09 -5.25 -24.62
CA LYS A 150 -5.56 -4.05 -25.30
C LYS A 150 -5.10 -2.98 -24.30
N ARG A 151 -5.89 -2.74 -23.25
CA ARG A 151 -5.50 -1.80 -22.18
C ARG A 151 -4.20 -2.24 -21.49
N LEU A 152 -4.09 -3.51 -21.11
CA LEU A 152 -2.88 -4.06 -20.48
C LEU A 152 -1.65 -3.86 -21.36
N GLN A 153 -1.74 -4.22 -22.65
CA GLN A 153 -0.63 -4.06 -23.59
C GLN A 153 -0.25 -2.58 -23.78
N ASN A 154 -1.23 -1.67 -23.82
CA ASN A 154 -0.96 -0.23 -23.91
C ASN A 154 -0.21 0.29 -22.68
N ILE A 155 -0.60 -0.12 -21.48
CA ILE A 155 0.09 0.29 -20.23
C ILE A 155 1.52 -0.27 -20.21
N VAL A 156 1.70 -1.56 -20.52
CA VAL A 156 3.03 -2.17 -20.61
C VAL A 156 3.90 -1.41 -21.61
N LYS A 157 3.36 -1.09 -22.79
CA LYS A 157 4.09 -0.34 -23.82
C LYS A 157 4.54 1.03 -23.33
N LEU A 158 3.66 1.80 -22.69
CA LEU A 158 4.00 3.13 -22.16
C LEU A 158 5.18 3.07 -21.18
N ILE A 159 5.17 2.09 -20.26
CA ILE A 159 6.21 1.93 -19.24
C ILE A 159 7.53 1.46 -19.87
N VAL A 160 7.46 0.50 -20.80
CA VAL A 160 8.64 -0.03 -21.50
C VAL A 160 9.30 1.02 -22.39
N ASP A 161 8.51 1.83 -23.09
CA ASP A 161 9.01 2.92 -23.93
C ASP A 161 9.71 3.99 -23.09
N ASP A 162 9.14 4.35 -21.93
CA ASP A 162 9.79 5.26 -20.97
C ASP A 162 11.13 4.69 -20.45
N LEU A 163 11.15 3.41 -20.08
CA LEU A 163 12.35 2.67 -19.68
C LEU A 163 13.45 2.70 -20.75
N LYS A 164 13.10 2.50 -22.02
CA LYS A 164 14.04 2.55 -23.15
C LYS A 164 14.58 3.96 -23.36
N SER A 165 13.73 4.98 -23.21
CA SER A 165 14.14 6.39 -23.32
C SER A 165 15.13 6.77 -22.21
N SER A 166 14.88 6.33 -20.96
CA SER A 166 15.76 6.59 -19.81
C SER A 166 17.11 5.87 -19.90
N LYS A 167 17.19 4.71 -20.56
CA LYS A 167 18.45 4.00 -20.78
C LYS A 167 19.31 4.68 -21.86
N SER A 168 18.67 5.24 -22.90
CA SER A 168 19.38 5.93 -23.99
C SER A 168 19.96 7.29 -23.59
N SER A 169 19.39 7.98 -22.60
CA SER A 169 19.86 9.31 -22.17
C SER A 169 21.14 9.30 -21.33
N LYS A 170 21.58 8.14 -20.80
CA LYS A 170 22.82 7.98 -20.03
C LYS A 170 24.06 7.63 -20.85
N VAL A 171 23.95 7.54 -22.18
CA VAL A 171 25.07 7.21 -23.10
C VAL A 171 25.70 8.48 -23.71
N ARG A 172 25.58 9.63 -23.05
CA ARG A 172 26.23 10.88 -23.47
C ARG A 172 26.94 11.55 -22.31
#